data_AF-A7E5G7-F1
#
_entry.id   AF-A7E5G7-F1
#
_cell.length_a   1.000
_cell.length_b   1.000
_cell.length_c   1.000
_cell.angle_alpha   90.00
_cell.angle_beta   90.00
_cell.angle_gamma   90.00
#
_symmetry.space_group_name_H-M   'P 1'
#
loop_
_entity.id
_entity.type
_entity.pdbx_description
1 polymer ?
#
loop_
_entity_poly.entity_id
_entity_poly.type
_entity_poly.pdbx_seq_one_letter_code
_entity_poly.pdbx_strand_id
1 'polypeptide(L)'
;MLLGLLMGVYHQGGVVPTQVFLSKQLDATHAIWWKTYSPPIWLLNGKNEVLDTHDLMGIKGELMIEEVTKLATCLPKFGEELLEATYLIAPTSATFLDKYTANQTDLYFEGVWKYEKHFNLDDMDFGDDGFWNTITRVIGRRGIAAWRVTMDCSEEKKDMNKVEDISREGESSQEWKV
;
A
#
# COMPACT_ATOMS: atom_id res chain seq x y z
N MET A 1 -31.95 4.04 -0.80
CA MET A 1 -31.89 2.68 -0.21
C MET A 1 -30.88 1.79 -0.93
N LEU A 2 -31.01 1.60 -2.26
CA LEU A 2 -30.06 0.80 -3.06
C LEU A 2 -28.60 1.29 -2.99
N LEU A 3 -28.38 2.60 -3.15
CA LEU A 3 -27.04 3.19 -3.06
C LEU A 3 -26.39 2.94 -1.69
N GLY A 4 -27.16 3.08 -0.59
CA GLY A 4 -26.67 2.84 0.77
C GLY A 4 -26.27 1.38 1.04
N LEU A 5 -26.99 0.40 0.49
CA LEU A 5 -26.60 -1.01 0.56
C LEU A 5 -25.34 -1.29 -0.27
N LEU A 6 -25.22 -0.67 -1.44
CA LEU A 6 -24.04 -0.82 -2.30
C LEU A 6 -22.79 -0.22 -1.63
N MET A 7 -22.91 1.00 -1.08
CA MET A 7 -21.84 1.63 -0.30
C MET A 7 -21.52 0.82 0.96
N GLY A 8 -22.51 0.51 1.80
CA GLY A 8 -22.25 -0.16 3.08
C GLY A 8 -21.65 -1.57 2.93
N VAL A 9 -22.20 -2.40 2.04
CA VAL A 9 -21.81 -3.82 1.94
C VAL A 9 -20.59 -4.00 1.06
N TYR A 10 -20.52 -3.30 -0.06
CA TYR A 10 -19.49 -3.57 -1.06
C TYR A 10 -18.38 -2.54 -1.08
N HIS A 11 -18.63 -1.27 -0.78
CA HIS A 11 -17.53 -0.29 -0.72
C HIS A 11 -16.62 -0.53 0.49
N GLN A 12 -17.15 -1.10 1.57
CA GLN A 12 -16.40 -1.34 2.82
C GLN A 12 -16.28 -2.83 3.17
N GLY A 13 -16.92 -3.73 2.42
CA GLY A 13 -17.02 -5.15 2.78
C GLY A 13 -15.72 -5.94 2.78
N GLY A 14 -14.67 -5.42 2.12
CA GLY A 14 -13.35 -6.04 2.10
C GLY A 14 -12.49 -5.74 3.32
N VAL A 15 -12.81 -4.68 4.06
CA VAL A 15 -11.98 -4.15 5.14
C VAL A 15 -11.86 -5.15 6.31
N VAL A 16 -12.98 -5.68 6.78
CA VAL A 16 -13.03 -6.66 7.88
C VAL A 16 -12.32 -7.98 7.50
N PRO A 17 -12.61 -8.61 6.35
CA PRO A 17 -11.85 -9.78 5.90
C PRO A 17 -10.34 -9.54 5.82
N THR A 18 -9.90 -8.37 5.36
CA THR A 18 -8.47 -8.02 5.32
C THR A 18 -7.86 -7.97 6.73
N GLN A 19 -8.53 -7.37 7.71
CA GLN A 19 -8.05 -7.38 9.09
C GLN A 19 -7.95 -8.78 9.68
N VAL A 20 -8.92 -9.65 9.38
CA VAL A 20 -8.86 -11.07 9.81
C VAL A 20 -7.72 -11.82 9.13
N PHE A 21 -7.37 -11.45 7.90
CA PHE A 21 -6.18 -11.98 7.23
C PHE A 21 -4.89 -11.49 7.92
N LEU A 22 -4.75 -10.18 8.14
CA LEU A 22 -3.58 -9.57 8.79
C LEU A 22 -3.37 -10.11 10.21
N SER A 23 -4.45 -10.33 10.96
CA SER A 23 -4.35 -10.89 12.31
C SER A 23 -3.74 -12.29 12.35
N LYS A 24 -3.71 -13.01 11.23
CA LYS A 24 -3.09 -14.35 11.09
C LYS A 24 -1.64 -14.31 10.60
N GLN A 25 -1.14 -13.18 10.09
CA GLN A 25 0.23 -13.05 9.59
C GLN A 25 1.19 -12.74 10.74
N LEU A 26 2.05 -13.69 11.10
CA LEU A 26 2.95 -13.55 12.26
C LEU A 26 4.05 -12.53 12.03
N ASP A 27 4.43 -12.31 10.78
CA ASP A 27 5.45 -11.35 10.33
C ASP A 27 4.87 -9.95 10.04
N ALA A 28 3.56 -9.73 10.11
CA ALA A 28 2.97 -8.43 9.80
C ALA A 28 3.30 -7.38 10.87
N THR A 29 4.22 -6.47 10.53
CA THR A 29 4.62 -5.31 11.34
C THR A 29 4.08 -4.00 10.78
N HIS A 30 3.89 -3.91 9.47
CA HIS A 30 3.30 -2.74 8.83
C HIS A 30 2.12 -3.10 7.92
N ALA A 31 1.01 -2.38 8.05
CA ALA A 31 -0.13 -2.44 7.15
C ALA A 31 -0.41 -1.05 6.57
N ILE A 32 -0.19 -0.88 5.27
CA ILE A 32 -0.39 0.37 4.55
C ILE A 32 -1.72 0.30 3.80
N TRP A 33 -2.66 1.17 4.10
CA TRP A 33 -3.97 1.21 3.47
C TRP A 33 -4.03 2.33 2.44
N TRP A 34 -4.18 1.98 1.15
CA TRP A 34 -4.22 2.95 0.06
C TRP A 34 -5.56 2.94 -0.67
N LYS A 35 -6.09 4.13 -0.99
CA LYS A 35 -7.44 4.37 -1.54
C LYS A 35 -8.59 3.79 -0.71
N THR A 36 -8.35 3.38 0.53
CA THR A 36 -9.36 2.87 1.47
C THR A 36 -8.88 3.19 2.88
N TYR A 37 -9.77 3.63 3.75
CA TYR A 37 -9.44 3.96 5.13
C TYR A 37 -8.96 2.74 5.90
N SER A 38 -8.03 2.97 6.82
CA SER A 38 -7.59 1.95 7.75
C SER A 38 -8.68 1.67 8.81
N PRO A 39 -9.08 0.41 9.03
CA PRO A 39 -10.05 0.06 10.06
C PRO A 39 -9.47 0.15 11.47
N PRO A 40 -10.33 0.32 12.50
CA PRO A 40 -9.90 0.27 13.90
C PRO A 40 -9.16 -1.02 14.26
N ILE A 41 -8.00 -0.91 14.90
CA ILE A 41 -7.06 -2.01 15.17
C ILE A 41 -7.53 -3.04 16.23
N TRP A 42 -8.63 -2.80 16.95
CA TRP A 42 -9.13 -3.72 17.97
C TRP A 42 -9.58 -5.08 17.44
N LEU A 43 -9.83 -5.22 16.13
CA LEU A 43 -10.17 -6.49 15.51
C LEU A 43 -8.94 -7.41 15.27
N LEU A 44 -7.73 -6.93 15.54
CA LEU A 44 -6.49 -7.66 15.30
C LEU A 44 -6.12 -8.67 16.40
N ASN A 45 -7.05 -9.03 17.29
CA ASN A 45 -6.88 -10.06 18.31
C ASN A 45 -5.59 -9.90 19.15
N GLY A 46 -5.31 -8.68 19.62
CA GLY A 46 -4.13 -8.37 20.44
C GLY A 46 -2.84 -8.06 19.66
N LYS A 47 -2.86 -8.10 18.32
CA LYS A 47 -1.72 -7.65 17.48
C LYS A 47 -1.60 -6.13 17.31
N ASN A 48 -2.48 -5.36 17.93
CA ASN A 48 -2.45 -3.90 17.90
C ASN A 48 -1.21 -3.29 18.56
N GLU A 49 -0.46 -4.06 19.35
CA GLU A 49 0.81 -3.61 19.95
C GLU A 49 2.01 -3.75 19.00
N VAL A 50 1.88 -4.57 17.93
CA VAL A 50 2.99 -4.96 17.04
C VAL A 50 2.75 -4.54 15.60
N LEU A 51 1.49 -4.39 15.17
CA LEU A 51 1.14 -3.95 13.82
C LEU A 51 0.90 -2.44 13.77
N ASP A 52 1.82 -1.73 13.13
CA ASP A 52 1.63 -0.32 12.77
C ASP A 52 0.80 -0.20 11.51
N THR A 53 -0.27 0.60 11.59
CA THR A 53 -1.18 0.82 10.47
C THR A 53 -1.00 2.23 9.92
N HIS A 54 -0.79 2.34 8.61
CA HIS A 54 -0.55 3.60 7.90
C HIS A 54 -1.73 3.89 6.98
N ASP A 55 -2.40 5.01 7.18
CA ASP A 55 -3.53 5.43 6.35
C ASP A 55 -3.06 6.41 5.27
N LEU A 56 -3.08 5.96 4.01
CA LEU A 56 -2.71 6.75 2.84
C LEU A 56 -3.93 7.01 1.94
N MET A 57 -5.13 7.03 2.50
CA MET A 57 -6.33 7.39 1.76
C MET A 57 -6.19 8.81 1.16
N GLY A 58 -6.49 8.95 -0.14
CA GLY A 58 -6.37 10.22 -0.87
C GLY A 58 -4.95 10.59 -1.33
N ILE A 59 -3.92 9.82 -0.94
CA ILE A 59 -2.55 10.04 -1.40
C ILE A 59 -2.40 9.58 -2.86
N LYS A 60 -1.71 10.39 -3.68
CA LYS A 60 -1.39 10.05 -5.08
C LYS A 60 -0.47 8.84 -5.17
N GLY A 61 -0.54 8.10 -6.27
CA GLY A 61 0.20 6.85 -6.44
C GLY A 61 1.71 7.01 -6.26
N GLU A 62 2.29 8.09 -6.78
CA GLU A 62 3.74 8.34 -6.70
C GLU A 62 4.19 8.56 -5.25
N LEU A 63 3.49 9.42 -4.51
CA LEU A 63 3.74 9.68 -3.09
C LEU A 63 3.49 8.45 -2.21
N MET A 64 2.47 7.65 -2.56
CA MET A 64 2.21 6.39 -1.85
C MET A 64 3.39 5.43 -2.01
N ILE A 65 4.01 5.36 -3.18
CA ILE A 65 5.18 4.50 -3.40
C ILE A 65 6.39 4.98 -2.61
N GLU A 66 6.58 6.29 -2.42
CA GLU A 66 7.62 6.82 -1.53
C GLU A 66 7.43 6.31 -0.10
N GLU A 67 6.20 6.36 0.43
CA GLU A 67 5.89 5.83 1.77
C GLU A 67 6.05 4.32 1.86
N VAL A 68 5.57 3.58 0.85
CA VAL A 68 5.76 2.12 0.78
C VAL A 68 7.24 1.75 0.73
N THR A 69 8.06 2.51 0.01
CA THR A 69 9.49 2.24 -0.13
C THR A 69 10.24 2.42 1.19
N LYS A 70 9.85 3.40 2.02
CA LYS A 70 10.45 3.61 3.35
C LYS A 70 10.23 2.42 4.29
N LEU A 71 9.12 1.71 4.10
CA LEU A 71 8.69 0.60 4.96
C LEU A 71 8.90 -0.77 4.30
N ALA A 72 9.33 -0.82 3.03
CA ALA A 72 9.48 -2.07 2.31
C ALA A 72 10.56 -2.95 2.96
N THR A 73 10.26 -4.25 3.10
CA THR A 73 11.23 -5.17 3.69
C THR A 73 12.21 -5.65 2.63
N CYS A 74 13.46 -5.84 3.03
CA CYS A 74 14.47 -6.40 2.14
C CYS A 74 14.13 -7.84 1.80
N LEU A 75 14.40 -8.26 0.56
CA LEU A 75 14.32 -9.67 0.19
C LEU A 75 15.23 -10.51 1.11
N PRO A 76 14.72 -11.59 1.71
CA PRO A 76 15.51 -12.43 2.60
C PRO A 76 16.63 -13.12 1.83
N LYS A 77 17.78 -13.28 2.46
CA LYS A 77 18.83 -14.15 1.92
C LYS A 77 18.38 -15.61 2.02
N PHE A 78 18.91 -16.46 1.16
CA PHE A 78 18.54 -17.88 1.14
C PHE A 78 18.76 -18.53 2.52
N GLY A 79 17.67 -19.01 3.13
CA GLY A 79 17.69 -19.66 4.44
C GLY A 79 17.42 -18.75 5.64
N GLU A 80 17.18 -17.45 5.44
CA GLU A 80 16.73 -16.53 6.49
C GLU A 80 15.19 -16.51 6.57
N GLU A 81 14.66 -16.56 7.79
CA GLU A 81 13.23 -16.43 8.05
C GLU A 81 12.88 -14.93 8.20
N LEU A 82 11.86 -14.46 7.47
CA LEU A 82 11.42 -13.07 7.59
C LEU A 82 10.56 -12.91 8.84
N LEU A 83 11.07 -12.18 9.83
CA LEU A 83 10.35 -11.90 11.08
C LEU A 83 9.43 -10.67 10.97
N GLU A 84 9.66 -9.83 9.97
CA GLU A 84 8.93 -8.57 9.76
C GLU A 84 8.58 -8.43 8.28
N ALA A 85 7.38 -7.95 8.00
CA ALA A 85 6.83 -7.79 6.67
C ALA A 85 5.86 -6.62 6.60
N THR A 86 5.93 -5.92 5.47
CA THR A 86 5.05 -4.82 5.13
C THR A 86 4.01 -5.27 4.12
N TYR A 87 2.75 -4.99 4.43
CA TYR A 87 1.61 -5.31 3.58
C TYR A 87 1.01 -4.01 3.04
N LEU A 88 0.94 -3.90 1.71
CA LEU A 88 0.10 -2.90 1.06
C LEU A 88 -1.29 -3.48 0.88
N ILE A 89 -2.30 -2.76 1.38
CA ILE A 89 -3.71 -3.06 1.22
C ILE A 89 -4.27 -2.03 0.25
N ALA A 90 -4.74 -2.49 -0.90
CA ALA A 90 -5.30 -1.62 -1.92
C ALA A 90 -6.36 -2.31 -2.79
N PRO A 91 -7.18 -1.55 -3.50
CA PRO A 91 -8.12 -2.08 -4.47
C PRO A 91 -7.42 -2.78 -5.64
N THR A 92 -7.99 -3.90 -6.08
CA THR A 92 -7.49 -4.59 -7.28
C THR A 92 -7.77 -3.83 -8.58
N SER A 93 -8.63 -2.81 -8.53
CA SER A 93 -8.92 -1.91 -9.65
C SER A 93 -7.85 -0.83 -9.85
N ALA A 94 -6.93 -0.63 -8.89
CA ALA A 94 -5.88 0.38 -8.98
C ALA A 94 -4.79 -0.05 -9.98
N THR A 95 -5.01 0.25 -11.26
CA THR A 95 -4.11 -0.08 -12.39
C THR A 95 -2.69 0.47 -12.23
N PHE A 96 -2.51 1.54 -11.45
CA PHE A 96 -1.20 2.08 -11.09
C PHE A 96 -0.25 1.02 -10.49
N LEU A 97 -0.79 0.00 -9.80
CA LEU A 97 -0.02 -1.08 -9.20
C LEU A 97 0.46 -2.14 -10.19
N ASP A 98 -0.05 -2.15 -11.43
CA ASP A 98 0.20 -3.22 -12.39
C ASP A 98 1.70 -3.35 -12.73
N LYS A 99 2.44 -2.22 -12.77
CA LYS A 99 3.88 -2.23 -13.02
C LYS A 99 4.70 -2.85 -11.88
N TYR A 100 4.24 -2.72 -10.63
CA TYR A 100 4.92 -3.27 -9.45
C TYR A 100 4.59 -4.76 -9.24
N THR A 101 3.38 -5.18 -9.62
CA THR A 101 2.98 -6.59 -9.57
C THR A 101 3.55 -7.41 -10.72
N ALA A 102 3.97 -6.77 -11.81
CA ALA A 102 4.66 -7.40 -12.93
C ALA A 102 6.19 -7.53 -12.74
N ASN A 103 6.72 -7.20 -11.55
CA ASN A 103 8.16 -7.20 -11.23
C ASN A 103 9.01 -6.38 -12.23
N GLN A 104 8.49 -5.24 -12.69
CA GLN A 104 9.19 -4.34 -13.62
C GLN A 104 10.01 -3.26 -12.90
N THR A 105 10.08 -3.34 -11.56
CA THR A 105 10.65 -2.33 -10.67
C THR A 105 11.45 -3.01 -9.56
N ASP A 106 12.34 -2.25 -8.91
CA ASP A 106 13.12 -2.71 -7.73
C ASP A 106 12.26 -3.00 -6.49
N LEU A 107 10.98 -2.60 -6.54
CA LEU A 107 9.96 -2.82 -5.53
C LEU A 107 8.99 -3.90 -6.02
N TYR A 108 8.87 -4.99 -5.27
CA TYR A 108 8.16 -6.21 -5.66
C TYR A 108 6.91 -6.40 -4.81
N PHE A 109 5.75 -6.49 -5.47
CA PHE A 109 4.45 -6.62 -4.82
C PHE A 109 3.89 -8.03 -5.04
N GLU A 110 4.09 -8.91 -4.05
CA GLU A 110 3.58 -10.28 -4.08
C GLU A 110 2.14 -10.33 -3.56
N GLY A 111 1.18 -10.65 -4.43
CA GLY A 111 -0.22 -10.81 -4.02
C GLY A 111 -0.43 -12.05 -3.17
N VAL A 112 -0.62 -11.86 -1.86
CA VAL A 112 -0.75 -12.97 -0.89
C VAL A 112 -2.18 -13.22 -0.45
N TRP A 113 -3.08 -12.25 -0.66
CA TRP A 113 -4.49 -12.39 -0.31
C TRP A 113 -5.38 -11.45 -1.14
N LYS A 114 -6.63 -11.87 -1.41
CA LYS A 114 -7.63 -11.10 -2.15
C LYS A 114 -9.04 -11.38 -1.62
N TYR A 115 -9.88 -10.36 -1.64
CA TYR A 115 -11.33 -10.47 -1.43
C TYR A 115 -12.10 -9.76 -2.53
N GLU A 116 -12.95 -10.49 -3.25
CA GLU A 116 -13.57 -10.01 -4.48
C GLU A 116 -14.85 -9.19 -4.27
N LYS A 117 -15.47 -9.28 -3.09
CA LYS A 117 -16.71 -8.54 -2.78
C LYS A 117 -16.39 -7.18 -2.19
N HIS A 118 -15.53 -6.42 -2.85
CA HIS A 118 -15.19 -5.04 -2.51
C HIS A 118 -15.19 -4.17 -3.77
N PHE A 119 -15.88 -3.04 -3.75
CA PHE A 119 -15.87 -2.05 -4.82
C PHE A 119 -15.11 -0.82 -4.37
N ASN A 120 -14.04 -0.48 -5.06
CA ASN A 120 -13.42 0.82 -4.85
C ASN A 120 -14.11 1.85 -5.73
N LEU A 121 -14.75 2.82 -5.08
CA LEU A 121 -15.58 3.82 -5.74
C LEU A 121 -14.89 5.20 -5.84
N ASP A 122 -13.81 5.40 -5.08
CA ASP A 122 -12.96 6.59 -5.18
C ASP A 122 -12.25 6.68 -6.54
N ASP A 123 -12.04 5.55 -7.22
CA ASP A 123 -11.43 5.47 -8.54
C ASP A 123 -12.44 5.60 -9.70
N MET A 124 -13.68 5.99 -9.40
CA MET A 124 -14.69 6.28 -10.42
C MET A 124 -14.51 7.68 -10.97
N ASP A 125 -13.44 7.89 -11.72
CA ASP A 125 -13.37 9.03 -12.63
C ASP A 125 -14.25 8.73 -13.84
N PHE A 126 -15.47 9.26 -13.82
CA PHE A 126 -16.43 9.16 -14.92
C PHE A 126 -16.24 10.26 -15.98
N GLY A 127 -15.44 11.28 -15.67
CA GLY A 127 -15.25 12.47 -16.51
C GLY A 127 -14.35 12.18 -17.69
N ASP A 128 -13.19 11.57 -17.42
CA ASP A 128 -12.12 11.43 -18.43
C ASP A 128 -12.15 10.07 -19.15
N ASP A 129 -12.61 9.00 -18.49
CA ASP A 129 -12.56 7.61 -19.03
C ASP A 129 -13.82 7.17 -19.79
N GLY A 130 -14.93 7.90 -19.60
CA GLY A 130 -16.26 7.54 -20.11
C GLY A 130 -16.96 6.47 -19.27
N PHE A 131 -18.27 6.66 -19.07
CA PHE A 131 -19.11 5.89 -18.13
C PHE A 131 -18.97 4.35 -18.23
N TRP A 132 -18.90 3.79 -19.45
CA TRP A 132 -18.84 2.35 -19.66
C TRP A 132 -17.47 1.72 -19.37
N ASN A 133 -16.37 2.45 -19.59
CA ASN A 133 -15.02 1.98 -19.31
C ASN A 133 -14.74 1.98 -17.79
N THR A 134 -15.22 3.00 -17.09
CA THR A 134 -15.15 3.08 -15.62
C THR A 134 -15.94 1.94 -14.97
N ILE A 135 -17.17 1.65 -15.45
CA ILE A 135 -18.00 0.56 -14.91
C ILE A 135 -17.41 -0.82 -15.21
N THR A 136 -16.94 -1.07 -16.43
CA THR A 136 -16.32 -2.36 -16.80
C THR A 136 -15.05 -2.60 -15.98
N ARG A 137 -14.25 -1.58 -15.73
CA ARG A 137 -13.07 -1.65 -14.85
C ARG A 137 -13.44 -1.96 -13.40
N VAL A 138 -14.36 -1.19 -12.81
CA VAL A 138 -14.76 -1.33 -11.40
C VAL A 138 -15.42 -2.68 -11.13
N ILE A 139 -16.21 -3.20 -12.08
CA ILE A 139 -16.88 -4.50 -11.93
C ILE A 139 -15.94 -5.67 -12.27
N GLY A 140 -15.07 -5.51 -13.27
CA GLY A 140 -14.17 -6.55 -13.77
C GLY A 140 -12.94 -6.79 -12.89
N ARG A 141 -12.40 -5.72 -12.28
CA ARG A 141 -11.27 -5.77 -11.35
C ARG A 141 -11.68 -5.49 -9.91
N ARG A 142 -12.94 -5.76 -9.56
CA ARG A 142 -13.44 -5.57 -8.19
C ARG A 142 -12.64 -6.40 -7.20
N GLY A 143 -12.46 -5.83 -6.02
CA GLY A 143 -11.83 -6.47 -4.89
C GLY A 143 -10.86 -5.55 -4.17
N ILE A 144 -10.44 -6.04 -3.01
CA ILE A 144 -9.31 -5.54 -2.24
C ILE A 144 -8.30 -6.67 -2.14
N ALA A 145 -7.02 -6.36 -2.19
CA ALA A 145 -5.96 -7.33 -2.00
C ALA A 145 -4.93 -6.82 -1.00
N ALA A 146 -4.20 -7.78 -0.43
CA ALA A 146 -3.01 -7.53 0.34
C ALA A 146 -1.81 -8.02 -0.47
N TRP A 147 -0.87 -7.11 -0.71
CA TRP A 147 0.41 -7.40 -1.34
C TRP A 147 1.49 -7.32 -0.29
N ARG A 148 2.29 -8.37 -0.19
CA ARG A 148 3.53 -8.34 0.58
C ARG A 148 4.56 -7.57 -0.24
N VAL A 149 5.11 -6.53 0.37
CA VAL A 149 6.03 -5.62 -0.30
C VAL A 149 7.46 -5.97 0.08
N THR A 150 8.29 -6.22 -0.93
CA THR A 150 9.72 -6.44 -0.75
C THR A 150 10.54 -5.60 -1.72
N MET A 151 11.82 -5.38 -1.41
CA MET A 151 12.73 -4.71 -2.33
C MET A 151 14.13 -5.31 -2.29
N ASP A 152 14.91 -5.09 -3.35
CA ASP A 152 16.33 -5.40 -3.34
C ASP A 152 17.10 -4.34 -2.54
N CYS A 153 17.62 -4.75 -1.40
CA CYS A 153 18.46 -3.93 -0.54
C CYS A 153 19.93 -4.22 -0.85
N SER A 154 20.39 -3.86 -2.05
CA SER A 154 21.82 -3.69 -2.30
C SER A 154 22.34 -2.61 -1.32
N GLU A 155 23.33 -2.96 -0.48
CA GLU A 155 23.81 -2.10 0.62
C GLU A 155 24.29 -0.70 0.17
N GLU A 156 24.50 -0.48 -1.12
CA GLU A 156 24.97 0.77 -1.71
C GLU A 156 23.93 1.91 -1.77
N LYS A 157 22.62 1.63 -1.66
CA LYS A 157 21.59 2.70 -1.78
C LYS A 157 21.31 3.47 -0.48
N LYS A 158 21.81 3.01 0.67
CA LYS A 158 21.67 3.73 1.96
C LYS A 158 22.57 4.96 2.09
N ASP A 159 23.67 5.03 1.33
CA ASP A 159 24.59 6.18 1.39
C ASP A 159 24.20 7.33 0.45
N MET A 160 23.41 7.09 -0.60
CA MET A 160 22.99 8.16 -1.53
C MET A 160 22.00 9.14 -0.90
N ASN A 161 21.08 8.66 -0.06
CA ASN A 161 20.16 9.54 0.68
C ASN A 161 20.87 10.32 1.80
N LYS A 162 21.96 9.78 2.35
CA LYS A 162 22.77 10.48 3.36
C LYS A 162 23.64 11.57 2.73
N VAL A 163 24.14 11.34 1.51
CA VAL A 163 24.93 12.33 0.76
C VAL A 163 24.06 13.49 0.25
N GLU A 164 22.81 13.24 -0.16
CA GLU A 164 21.88 14.31 -0.56
C GLU A 164 21.42 15.19 0.61
N ASP A 165 21.24 14.62 1.80
CA ASP A 165 20.84 15.38 3.01
C ASP A 165 21.98 16.29 3.51
N ILE A 166 23.23 15.78 3.48
CA ILE A 166 24.43 16.55 3.82
C ILE A 166 24.68 17.69 2.81
N SER A 167 24.35 17.46 1.53
CA SER A 167 24.51 18.47 0.48
C SER A 167 23.52 19.63 0.63
N ARG A 168 22.31 19.38 1.15
CA ARG A 168 21.30 20.42 1.42
C ARG A 168 21.58 21.25 2.67
N GLU A 169 22.19 20.67 3.71
CA GLU A 169 22.60 21.42 4.90
C GLU A 169 23.85 22.31 4.65
N GLY A 170 24.72 21.92 3.70
CA GLY A 170 25.90 22.70 3.33
C GLY A 170 25.61 23.99 2.57
N GLU A 171 24.52 24.04 1.80
CA GLU A 171 24.17 25.19 0.95
C GLU A 171 23.43 26.31 1.72
N SER A 172 22.70 25.95 2.79
CA SER A 172 21.99 26.93 3.63
C SER A 172 22.90 27.77 4.53
N SER A 173 24.18 27.39 4.72
CA SER A 173 25.08 28.03 5.69
C SER A 173 26.00 29.09 5.07
N GLN A 174 26.00 29.28 3.74
CA GLN A 174 26.92 30.21 3.06
C GLN A 174 26.31 31.58 2.67
N GLU A 175 25.05 31.88 2.94
CA GLU A 175 24.38 33.11 2.46
C GLU A 175 24.36 34.31 3.45
N TRP A 176 25.18 34.33 4.51
CA TRP A 176 25.23 35.48 5.46
C TRP A 176 26.63 35.93 5.88
N LYS A 177 27.59 35.96 4.94
CA LYS A 177 28.88 36.63 5.15
C LYS A 177 29.25 37.54 3.97
N VAL A 178 28.65 38.72 3.91
CA VAL A 178 29.28 39.97 3.44
C VAL A 178 28.71 41.14 4.23
#